data_AF-A0AAD7SQ52-F1
#
_entry.id   AF-A0AAD7SQ52-F1
#
_cell.length_a   1.000
_cell.length_b   1.000
_cell.length_c   1.000
_cell.angle_alpha   90.00
_cell.angle_beta   90.00
_cell.angle_gamma   90.00
#
_symmetry.space_group_name_H-M   'P 1'
#
loop_
_entity.id
_entity.type
_entity.pdbx_description
1 polymer ?
#
loop_
_entity_poly.entity_id
_entity_poly.type
_entity_poly.pdbx_seq_one_letter_code
_entity_poly.pdbx_strand_id
1 'polypeptide(L)'
;MEKTVISDTPLQGDETVSWAAYHASKQSIPEEPECSVTLTSLLPLFYDQAKSVAMIRHSMDVVKRAVDILNPGQIPVITLDQPLYTLAKQIQWRWPETHGEDHFVIVFGGLHIEMAAWKTLGNLLDSSGWTGVLVLAGVASTGTADSFLKAAHVTCTRRAHQVTASSLYLLLKEAYSQYTSGLEEGQDPMPLDDWCAERVDASPQFQFWFIILQLELAVLIYVRSVREENFLLYTDALSKLVPWFFALGHTNYARWIPVHLRDMVTLVTKHPSVYAQFLAGNFTVKKTTHAFSAIALDQAHEQNNALVKGDGGAVGLTENPAALRRWMVSGPEMARLISEFQATTEKRMKKTELKHHEQTKHTQVAFARDVRALTRVMGEMGNPFCEDSKDLLVLDSRDLADPAVINTLHQIEKLGQEQYDTYVNERLVHQTKPITDPIKRNNLHIFSRPPVREKSRTQFQVLSLKNDCSLFSRLFIASQTRDGDLDEFFAHENQACPPALSQMGKIRLGTKSDLVGCLERLITPRENDAASPPVEVMILDGAAIVNMLAPGNAKTFSEYASLVFLPYITSQLQHTSRVDIVWDEYFPDSLKAHTRKRRVKAPGDELSHLVPSLETGRPSSA
;
A
#
# COMPACT_ATOMS: atom_id res chain seq x y z
N MET A 1 -16.07 -8.34 -16.60
CA MET A 1 -14.97 -9.31 -16.73
C MET A 1 -15.58 -10.69 -16.95
N GLU A 2 -15.66 -11.15 -18.20
CA GLU A 2 -16.04 -12.55 -18.48
C GLU A 2 -14.83 -13.31 -19.06
N LYS A 3 -14.38 -14.33 -18.30
CA LYS A 3 -13.28 -15.32 -18.49
C LYS A 3 -11.84 -14.82 -18.29
N THR A 4 -10.90 -15.62 -17.77
CA THR A 4 -10.89 -17.02 -17.29
C THR A 4 -10.61 -16.97 -15.78
N VAL A 5 -11.49 -17.54 -14.97
CA VAL A 5 -11.24 -17.73 -13.53
C VAL A 5 -9.92 -18.50 -13.43
N ILE A 6 -8.93 -17.96 -12.73
CA ILE A 6 -7.67 -18.65 -12.48
C ILE A 6 -8.05 -19.93 -11.72
N SER A 7 -8.15 -21.04 -12.44
CA SER A 7 -8.47 -22.35 -11.87
C SER A 7 -7.25 -22.91 -11.15
N ASP A 8 -7.48 -23.92 -10.31
CA ASP A 8 -6.43 -24.71 -9.66
C ASP A 8 -5.58 -25.51 -10.66
N THR A 9 -6.00 -25.58 -11.93
CA THR A 9 -5.20 -26.20 -12.99
C THR A 9 -3.98 -25.35 -13.36
N PRO A 10 -2.83 -25.98 -13.66
CA PRO A 10 -1.65 -25.28 -14.19
C PRO A 10 -2.02 -24.53 -15.48
N LEU A 11 -1.48 -23.32 -15.66
CA LEU A 11 -1.66 -22.55 -16.90
C LEU A 11 -1.23 -23.39 -18.10
N GLN A 12 -2.10 -23.53 -19.10
CA GLN A 12 -1.83 -24.30 -20.31
C GLN A 12 -1.39 -23.37 -21.45
N GLY A 13 -0.32 -23.74 -22.18
CA GLY A 13 0.09 -23.04 -23.40
C GLY A 13 0.45 -21.55 -23.20
N ASP A 14 -0.12 -20.69 -24.05
CA ASP A 14 0.09 -19.23 -24.14
C ASP A 14 -0.99 -18.41 -23.39
N GLU A 15 -1.63 -18.99 -22.36
CA GLU A 15 -2.67 -18.30 -21.56
C GLU A 15 -2.17 -16.97 -20.95
N THR A 16 -2.91 -15.89 -21.20
CA THR A 16 -2.67 -14.55 -20.64
C THR A 16 -3.65 -14.26 -19.51
N VAL A 17 -3.15 -14.28 -18.28
CA VAL A 17 -3.92 -14.07 -17.04
C VAL A 17 -3.57 -12.78 -16.31
N SER A 18 -2.37 -12.21 -16.52
CA SER A 18 -2.04 -10.90 -15.98
C SER A 18 -2.81 -9.82 -16.74
N TRP A 19 -3.24 -8.79 -16.01
CA TRP A 19 -4.11 -7.75 -16.54
C TRP A 19 -3.52 -7.03 -17.77
N ALA A 20 -2.24 -6.65 -17.71
CA ALA A 20 -1.59 -5.97 -18.84
C ALA A 20 -1.39 -6.91 -20.03
N ALA A 21 -1.04 -8.18 -19.79
CA ALA A 21 -0.90 -9.17 -20.85
C ALA A 21 -2.23 -9.47 -21.55
N TYR A 22 -3.33 -9.51 -20.81
CA TYR A 22 -4.67 -9.67 -21.37
C TYR A 22 -5.01 -8.52 -22.31
N HIS A 23 -4.93 -7.26 -21.87
CA HIS A 23 -5.26 -6.12 -22.72
C HIS A 23 -4.30 -5.98 -23.91
N ALA A 24 -3.01 -6.24 -23.70
CA ALA A 24 -2.03 -6.31 -24.80
C ALA A 24 -2.40 -7.37 -25.84
N SER A 25 -2.93 -8.53 -25.43
CA SER A 25 -3.37 -9.59 -26.36
C SER A 25 -4.64 -9.24 -27.15
N LYS A 26 -5.43 -8.27 -26.67
CA LYS A 26 -6.62 -7.77 -27.35
C LYS A 26 -6.33 -6.60 -28.29
N GLN A 27 -5.16 -5.98 -28.17
CA GLN A 27 -4.78 -4.85 -29.00
C GLN A 27 -4.30 -5.35 -30.38
N SER A 28 -4.89 -4.80 -31.44
CA SER A 28 -4.45 -5.06 -32.80
C SER A 28 -3.02 -4.55 -32.99
N ILE A 29 -2.16 -5.36 -33.59
CA ILE A 29 -0.80 -4.95 -33.95
C ILE A 29 -0.92 -3.96 -35.13
N PRO A 30 -0.36 -2.74 -35.05
CA PRO A 30 -0.37 -1.80 -36.17
C PRO A 30 0.37 -2.35 -37.38
N GLU A 31 -0.09 -2.03 -38.60
CA GLU A 31 0.56 -2.42 -39.86
C GLU A 31 2.00 -1.84 -39.97
N GLU A 32 2.23 -0.65 -39.39
CA GLU A 32 3.54 0.00 -39.30
C GLU A 32 3.91 0.32 -37.83
N PRO A 33 4.49 -0.64 -37.08
CA PRO A 33 4.73 -0.46 -35.65
C PRO A 33 5.81 0.59 -35.35
N GLU A 34 6.82 0.79 -36.20
CA GLU A 34 7.86 1.82 -35.96
C GLU A 34 7.31 3.25 -36.04
N CYS A 35 6.25 3.49 -36.84
CA CYS A 35 5.59 4.79 -36.97
C CYS A 35 4.73 5.14 -35.74
N SER A 36 4.60 4.21 -34.78
CA SER A 36 3.79 4.39 -33.55
C SER A 36 4.58 4.89 -32.33
N VAL A 37 5.91 5.02 -32.42
CA VAL A 37 6.75 5.53 -31.31
C VAL A 37 6.73 7.05 -31.31
N THR A 38 6.43 7.63 -30.15
CA THR A 38 6.40 9.08 -29.96
C THR A 38 7.83 9.64 -29.95
N LEU A 39 8.06 10.66 -30.77
CA LEU A 39 9.29 11.45 -30.70
C LEU A 39 9.29 12.28 -29.41
N THR A 40 10.28 12.05 -28.56
CA THR A 40 10.43 12.82 -27.31
C THR A 40 11.79 13.51 -27.28
N SER A 41 11.80 14.73 -26.76
CA SER A 41 13.01 15.50 -26.52
C SER A 41 12.88 16.25 -25.20
N LEU A 42 14.01 16.52 -24.55
CA LEU A 42 14.04 17.27 -23.30
C LEU A 42 14.29 18.75 -23.60
N LEU A 43 13.51 19.60 -22.96
CA LEU A 43 13.81 21.02 -22.92
C LEU A 43 15.09 21.26 -22.08
N PRO A 44 15.84 22.34 -22.34
CA PRO A 44 16.94 22.75 -21.48
C PRO A 44 16.48 22.88 -20.03
N LEU A 45 17.30 22.42 -19.06
CA LEU A 45 17.05 22.67 -17.65
C LEU A 45 17.06 24.17 -17.36
N PHE A 46 16.08 24.63 -16.59
CA PHE A 46 16.03 26.01 -16.13
C PHE A 46 16.77 26.15 -14.80
N TYR A 47 17.52 27.25 -14.62
CA TYR A 47 18.27 27.53 -13.40
C TYR A 47 17.35 27.95 -12.23
N ASP A 48 16.20 28.54 -12.55
CA ASP A 48 15.23 29.02 -11.57
C ASP A 48 14.31 27.91 -11.04
N GLN A 49 13.79 28.13 -9.83
CA GLN A 49 12.82 27.21 -9.24
C GLN A 49 11.54 27.14 -10.06
N ALA A 50 11.13 25.91 -10.40
CA ALA A 50 9.96 25.62 -11.24
C ALA A 50 8.64 26.21 -10.70
N LYS A 51 8.52 26.40 -9.38
CA LYS A 51 7.29 26.84 -8.71
C LYS A 51 7.03 28.37 -8.72
N SER A 52 7.82 29.15 -9.47
CA SER A 52 7.56 30.59 -9.60
C SER A 52 6.65 30.88 -10.79
N VAL A 53 5.77 31.89 -10.67
CA VAL A 53 4.90 32.33 -11.76
C VAL A 53 5.71 32.75 -12.99
N ALA A 54 6.84 33.43 -12.78
CA ALA A 54 7.74 33.84 -13.86
C ALA A 54 8.31 32.63 -14.61
N MET A 55 8.74 31.60 -13.90
CA MET A 55 9.31 30.38 -14.49
C MET A 55 8.26 29.58 -15.28
N ILE A 56 7.04 29.44 -14.74
CA ILE A 56 5.97 28.73 -15.48
C ILE A 56 5.58 29.49 -16.74
N ARG A 57 5.45 30.82 -16.69
CA ARG A 57 5.20 31.64 -17.89
C ARG A 57 6.31 31.50 -18.92
N HIS A 58 7.56 31.62 -18.49
CA HIS A 58 8.70 31.43 -19.39
C HIS A 58 8.71 30.03 -20.02
N SER A 59 8.38 28.99 -19.25
CA SER A 59 8.27 27.62 -19.77
C SER A 59 7.15 27.50 -20.81
N MET A 60 5.99 28.11 -20.57
CA MET A 60 4.89 28.19 -21.53
C MET A 60 5.33 28.90 -22.82
N ASP A 61 6.02 30.05 -22.73
CA ASP A 61 6.54 30.78 -23.89
C ASP A 61 7.56 29.95 -24.70
N VAL A 62 8.42 29.18 -24.02
CA VAL A 62 9.36 28.26 -24.68
C VAL A 62 8.61 27.15 -25.42
N VAL A 63 7.63 26.53 -24.77
CA VAL A 63 6.80 25.49 -25.39
C VAL A 63 6.05 26.04 -26.61
N LYS A 64 5.46 27.23 -26.50
CA LYS A 64 4.76 27.88 -27.62
C LYS A 64 5.68 28.15 -28.79
N ARG A 65 6.87 28.72 -28.56
CA ARG A 65 7.86 28.93 -29.63
C ARG A 65 8.28 27.62 -30.30
N ALA A 66 8.46 26.55 -29.53
CA ALA A 66 8.80 25.24 -30.08
C ALA A 66 7.67 24.70 -30.97
N VAL A 67 6.41 24.83 -30.53
CA VAL A 67 5.24 24.43 -31.30
C VAL A 67 5.08 25.29 -32.55
N ASP A 68 5.28 26.62 -32.47
CA ASP A 68 5.18 27.51 -33.63
C ASP A 68 6.21 27.19 -34.72
N ILE A 69 7.39 26.66 -34.34
CA ILE A 69 8.44 26.22 -35.28
C ILE A 69 8.12 24.85 -35.87
N LEU A 70 7.74 23.88 -35.02
CA LEU A 70 7.59 22.49 -35.42
C LEU A 70 6.23 22.20 -36.07
N ASN A 71 5.17 22.85 -35.59
CA ASN A 71 3.78 22.67 -35.99
C ASN A 71 3.04 24.03 -36.02
N PRO A 72 3.35 24.91 -37.01
CA PRO A 72 2.76 26.24 -37.09
C PRO A 72 1.22 26.22 -37.04
N GLY A 73 0.64 27.07 -36.17
CA GLY A 73 -0.81 27.19 -36.02
C GLY A 73 -1.47 26.14 -35.11
N GLN A 74 -0.71 25.18 -34.57
CA GLN A 74 -1.22 24.24 -33.58
C GLN A 74 -1.26 24.88 -32.18
N ILE A 75 -2.33 24.62 -31.43
CA ILE A 75 -2.43 25.04 -30.02
C ILE A 75 -1.47 24.19 -29.17
N PRO A 76 -0.53 24.81 -28.43
CA PRO A 76 0.36 24.08 -27.55
C PRO A 76 -0.39 23.37 -26.41
N VAL A 77 0.05 22.15 -26.12
CA VAL A 77 -0.41 21.34 -24.97
C VAL A 77 0.74 21.22 -23.96
N ILE A 78 0.47 21.48 -22.69
CA ILE A 78 1.47 21.34 -21.61
C ILE A 78 0.92 20.49 -20.47
N THR A 79 1.70 19.52 -20.00
CA THR A 79 1.37 18.68 -18.85
C THR A 79 2.16 19.09 -17.63
N LEU A 80 1.48 19.20 -16.48
CA LEU A 80 2.09 19.64 -15.22
C LEU A 80 1.59 18.79 -14.05
N ASP A 81 2.45 18.56 -13.07
CA ASP A 81 2.05 17.95 -11.79
C ASP A 81 1.07 18.87 -11.01
N GLN A 82 0.48 18.36 -9.93
CA GLN A 82 -0.61 19.08 -9.25
C GLN A 82 -0.23 20.51 -8.79
N PRO A 83 0.91 20.76 -8.13
CA PRO A 83 1.28 22.11 -7.72
C PRO A 83 1.52 23.05 -8.90
N LEU A 84 2.18 22.59 -9.96
CA LEU A 84 2.48 23.44 -11.11
C LEU A 84 1.25 23.66 -12.00
N TYR A 85 0.38 22.65 -12.14
CA TYR A 85 -0.90 22.77 -12.82
C TYR A 85 -1.75 23.90 -12.24
N THR A 86 -1.79 23.99 -10.90
CA THR A 86 -2.48 25.06 -10.17
C THR A 86 -1.99 26.44 -10.61
N LEU A 87 -0.67 26.65 -10.62
CA LEU A 87 -0.06 27.92 -11.02
C LEU A 87 -0.32 28.22 -12.49
N ALA A 88 -0.25 27.22 -13.36
CA ALA A 88 -0.45 27.40 -14.78
C ALA A 88 -1.91 27.76 -15.12
N LYS A 89 -2.90 27.16 -14.46
CA LYS A 89 -4.31 27.59 -14.58
C LYS A 89 -4.51 29.02 -14.09
N GLN A 90 -3.91 29.40 -12.97
CA GLN A 90 -3.94 30.80 -12.50
C GLN A 90 -3.30 31.76 -13.52
N ILE A 91 -2.24 31.33 -14.19
CA ILE A 91 -1.63 32.11 -15.29
C ILE A 91 -2.61 32.25 -16.46
N GLN A 92 -3.28 31.18 -16.90
CA GLN A 92 -4.27 31.29 -17.98
C GLN A 92 -5.37 32.30 -17.65
N TRP A 93 -5.84 32.31 -16.40
CA TRP A 93 -6.92 33.20 -15.99
C TRP A 93 -6.46 34.64 -15.78
N ARG A 94 -5.20 34.87 -15.39
CA ARG A 94 -4.66 36.22 -15.14
C ARG A 94 -4.08 36.89 -16.39
N TRP A 95 -3.67 36.11 -17.39
CA TRP A 95 -3.13 36.61 -18.67
C TRP A 95 -3.86 35.98 -19.87
N PRO A 96 -5.19 36.20 -20.00
CA PRO A 96 -5.99 35.55 -21.03
C PRO A 96 -5.52 35.86 -22.46
N GLU A 97 -5.05 37.08 -22.71
CA GLU A 97 -4.63 37.54 -24.05
C GLU A 97 -3.35 36.88 -24.59
N THR A 98 -2.55 36.24 -23.72
CA THR A 98 -1.25 35.67 -24.12
C THR A 98 -1.10 34.21 -23.75
N HIS A 99 -1.66 33.82 -22.60
CA HIS A 99 -1.54 32.49 -22.00
C HIS A 99 -2.90 31.86 -21.71
N GLY A 100 -4.00 32.48 -22.15
CA GLY A 100 -5.37 32.04 -21.86
C GLY A 100 -5.71 30.65 -22.38
N GLU A 101 -6.94 30.22 -22.09
CA GLU A 101 -7.45 28.92 -22.52
C GLU A 101 -7.49 28.79 -24.05
N ASP A 102 -7.57 29.89 -24.80
CA ASP A 102 -7.53 29.90 -26.27
C ASP A 102 -6.10 29.80 -26.84
N HIS A 103 -5.08 29.91 -25.99
CA HIS A 103 -3.67 29.86 -26.39
C HIS A 103 -2.93 28.61 -25.93
N PHE A 104 -3.44 27.91 -24.91
CA PHE A 104 -2.82 26.70 -24.37
C PHE A 104 -3.87 25.73 -23.84
N VAL A 105 -3.64 24.44 -24.07
CA VAL A 105 -4.31 23.37 -23.35
C VAL A 105 -3.39 22.87 -22.23
N ILE A 106 -3.84 22.99 -20.98
CA ILE A 106 -3.10 22.51 -19.82
C ILE A 106 -3.68 21.17 -19.39
N VAL A 107 -2.84 20.16 -19.29
CA VAL A 107 -3.20 18.79 -18.92
C VAL A 107 -2.64 18.48 -17.54
N PHE A 108 -3.46 17.93 -16.67
CA PHE A 108 -3.04 17.47 -15.35
C PHE A 108 -2.18 16.19 -15.47
N GLY A 109 -1.08 16.10 -14.71
CA GLY A 109 -0.16 14.97 -14.74
C GLY A 109 -0.82 13.63 -14.44
N GLY A 110 -0.84 12.74 -15.43
CA GLY A 110 -1.57 11.47 -15.37
C GLY A 110 -0.97 10.44 -14.42
N LEU A 111 0.37 10.38 -14.33
CA LEU A 111 1.04 9.54 -13.33
C LEU A 111 0.68 9.99 -11.91
N HIS A 112 0.69 11.31 -11.67
CA HIS A 112 0.35 11.86 -10.37
C HIS A 112 -1.12 11.68 -10.00
N ILE A 113 -2.02 11.59 -10.97
CA ILE A 113 -3.42 11.19 -10.75
C ILE A 113 -3.49 9.73 -10.32
N GLU A 114 -2.83 8.83 -11.06
CA GLU A 114 -2.80 7.40 -10.70
C GLU A 114 -2.28 7.21 -9.26
N MET A 115 -1.15 7.84 -8.93
CA MET A 115 -0.59 7.78 -7.57
C MET A 115 -1.53 8.35 -6.52
N ALA A 116 -2.26 9.42 -6.83
CA ALA A 116 -3.24 9.98 -5.90
C ALA A 116 -4.42 9.05 -5.69
N ALA A 117 -4.91 8.40 -6.74
CA ALA A 117 -6.00 7.44 -6.65
C ALA A 117 -5.60 6.20 -5.81
N TRP A 118 -4.39 5.67 -6.02
CA TRP A 118 -3.85 4.60 -5.17
C TRP A 118 -3.68 5.03 -3.70
N LYS A 119 -3.24 6.26 -3.43
CA LYS A 119 -3.18 6.79 -2.06
C LYS A 119 -4.56 6.95 -1.42
N THR A 120 -5.57 7.35 -2.21
CA THR A 120 -6.97 7.42 -1.77
C THR A 120 -7.47 6.05 -1.33
N LEU A 121 -7.25 5.02 -2.17
CA LEU A 121 -7.57 3.63 -1.83
C LEU A 121 -6.75 3.12 -0.63
N GLY A 122 -5.46 3.45 -0.57
CA GLY A 122 -4.57 3.11 0.54
C GLY A 122 -5.06 3.67 1.88
N ASN A 123 -5.66 4.86 1.90
CA ASN A 123 -6.26 5.40 3.13
C ASN A 123 -7.40 4.52 3.68
N LEU A 124 -8.20 3.88 2.80
CA LEU A 124 -9.27 2.96 3.19
C LEU A 124 -8.73 1.61 3.65
N LEU A 125 -7.69 1.12 2.99
CA LEU A 125 -7.05 -0.17 3.28
C LEU A 125 -6.11 -0.13 4.49
N ASP A 126 -5.63 1.05 4.87
CA ASP A 126 -4.77 1.19 6.03
C ASP A 126 -5.47 0.68 7.29
N SER A 127 -4.81 -0.27 7.97
CA SER A 127 -5.30 -0.97 9.16
C SER A 127 -6.54 -1.86 8.95
N SER A 128 -6.90 -2.19 7.70
CA SER A 128 -7.96 -3.18 7.40
C SER A 128 -7.49 -4.64 7.44
N GLY A 129 -6.18 -4.86 7.62
CA GLY A 129 -5.52 -6.17 7.53
C GLY A 129 -5.00 -6.51 6.14
N TRP A 130 -5.29 -5.71 5.11
CA TRP A 130 -4.85 -5.96 3.72
C TRP A 130 -3.33 -6.17 3.58
N THR A 131 -2.51 -5.32 4.21
CA THR A 131 -1.05 -5.48 4.17
C THR A 131 -0.59 -6.76 4.86
N GLY A 132 -1.24 -7.16 5.96
CA GLY A 132 -0.97 -8.41 6.67
C GLY A 132 -1.24 -9.64 5.78
N VAL A 133 -2.35 -9.64 5.04
CA VAL A 133 -2.70 -10.74 4.14
C VAL A 133 -1.75 -10.81 2.93
N LEU A 134 -1.33 -9.68 2.36
CA LEU A 134 -0.31 -9.67 1.31
C LEU A 134 1.02 -10.29 1.77
N VAL A 135 1.41 -10.05 3.03
CA VAL A 135 2.62 -10.63 3.63
C VAL A 135 2.46 -12.13 3.84
N LEU A 136 1.33 -12.55 4.42
CA LEU A 136 1.07 -13.97 4.69
C LEU A 136 0.91 -14.79 3.40
N ALA A 137 0.40 -14.19 2.33
CA ALA A 137 0.34 -14.80 1.00
C ALA A 137 1.70 -14.82 0.28
N GLY A 138 2.74 -14.20 0.82
CA GLY A 138 4.07 -14.12 0.19
C GLY A 138 4.11 -13.23 -1.06
N VAL A 139 3.12 -12.33 -1.23
CA VAL A 139 3.05 -11.39 -2.36
C VAL A 139 4.05 -10.24 -2.17
N ALA A 140 4.28 -9.82 -0.92
CA ALA A 140 5.22 -8.76 -0.56
C ALA A 140 5.79 -8.97 0.85
N SER A 141 6.97 -8.39 1.13
CA SER A 141 7.47 -8.26 2.50
C SER A 141 6.70 -7.17 3.26
N THR A 142 6.79 -7.13 4.59
CA THR A 142 6.07 -6.14 5.42
C THR A 142 6.32 -4.70 4.99
N GLY A 143 7.60 -4.31 4.82
CA GLY A 143 7.94 -2.96 4.39
C GLY A 143 7.46 -2.64 2.97
N THR A 144 7.47 -3.63 2.07
CA THR A 144 6.95 -3.48 0.70
C THR A 144 5.44 -3.36 0.68
N ALA A 145 4.70 -4.15 1.46
CA ALA A 145 3.25 -4.07 1.58
C ALA A 145 2.79 -2.69 2.10
N ASP A 146 3.44 -2.19 3.16
CA ASP A 146 3.16 -0.84 3.70
C ASP A 146 3.46 0.28 2.69
N SER A 147 4.45 0.06 1.82
CA SER A 147 4.77 1.02 0.75
C SER A 147 3.64 1.15 -0.29
N PHE A 148 2.81 0.10 -0.45
CA PHE A 148 1.71 0.11 -1.41
C PHE A 148 0.57 1.03 -0.98
N LEU A 149 0.27 1.12 0.33
CA LEU A 149 -0.70 2.07 0.88
C LEU A 149 -0.37 3.53 0.52
N LYS A 150 0.92 3.84 0.37
CA LYS A 150 1.42 5.18 0.06
C LYS A 150 1.73 5.39 -1.41
N ALA A 151 1.51 4.37 -2.26
CA ALA A 151 1.89 4.35 -3.66
C ALA A 151 3.35 4.78 -3.90
N ALA A 152 4.29 4.30 -3.08
CA ALA A 152 5.69 4.69 -3.15
C ALA A 152 6.34 4.27 -4.48
N HIS A 153 5.97 3.10 -5.00
CA HIS A 153 6.40 2.59 -6.30
C HIS A 153 5.18 2.22 -7.12
N VAL A 154 4.74 3.13 -7.99
CA VAL A 154 3.46 3.02 -8.73
C VAL A 154 3.29 1.67 -9.44
N THR A 155 4.34 1.14 -10.08
CA THR A 155 4.27 -0.13 -10.82
C THR A 155 4.05 -1.32 -9.88
N CYS A 156 4.78 -1.36 -8.75
CA CYS A 156 4.63 -2.44 -7.76
C CYS A 156 3.28 -2.34 -7.05
N THR A 157 2.85 -1.12 -6.68
CA THR A 157 1.53 -0.85 -6.11
C THR A 157 0.41 -1.31 -7.05
N ARG A 158 0.49 -0.95 -8.34
CA ARG A 158 -0.48 -1.37 -9.35
C ARG A 158 -0.56 -2.90 -9.45
N ARG A 159 0.58 -3.60 -9.48
CA ARG A 159 0.62 -5.07 -9.50
C ARG A 159 -0.06 -5.67 -8.27
N ALA A 160 0.21 -5.13 -7.07
CA ALA A 160 -0.42 -5.62 -5.84
C ALA A 160 -1.94 -5.44 -5.84
N HIS A 161 -2.45 -4.30 -6.34
CA HIS A 161 -3.89 -4.09 -6.50
C HIS A 161 -4.51 -4.95 -7.61
N GLN A 162 -3.80 -5.25 -8.70
CA GLN A 162 -4.28 -6.22 -9.69
C GLN A 162 -4.44 -7.63 -9.10
N VAL A 163 -3.49 -8.05 -8.27
CA VAL A 163 -3.55 -9.33 -7.55
C VAL A 163 -4.71 -9.32 -6.55
N THR A 164 -4.88 -8.22 -5.81
CA THR A 164 -5.98 -8.04 -4.83
C THR A 164 -7.34 -8.07 -5.52
N ALA A 165 -7.56 -7.25 -6.55
CA ALA A 165 -8.82 -7.19 -7.29
C ALA A 165 -9.20 -8.56 -7.88
N SER A 166 -8.21 -9.28 -8.43
CA SER A 166 -8.42 -10.63 -8.96
C SER A 166 -8.80 -11.60 -7.84
N SER A 167 -8.12 -11.52 -6.69
CA SER A 167 -8.39 -12.39 -5.54
C SER A 167 -9.78 -12.15 -4.93
N LEU A 168 -10.16 -10.87 -4.77
CA LEU A 168 -11.48 -10.47 -4.30
C LEU A 168 -12.58 -10.90 -5.27
N TYR A 169 -12.37 -10.76 -6.57
CA TYR A 169 -13.35 -11.22 -7.56
C TYR A 169 -13.55 -12.74 -7.53
N LEU A 170 -12.48 -13.52 -7.33
CA LEU A 170 -12.57 -14.97 -7.16
C LEU A 170 -13.38 -15.34 -5.91
N LEU A 171 -13.09 -14.70 -4.78
CA LEU A 171 -13.82 -14.90 -3.52
C LEU A 171 -15.29 -14.48 -3.63
N LEU A 172 -15.59 -13.40 -4.35
CA LEU A 172 -16.95 -12.95 -4.64
C LEU A 172 -17.71 -14.00 -5.46
N LYS A 173 -17.05 -14.56 -6.50
CA LYS A 173 -17.64 -15.62 -7.34
C LYS A 173 -17.85 -16.90 -6.55
N GLU A 174 -16.94 -17.25 -5.65
CA GLU A 174 -17.10 -18.38 -4.74
C GLU A 174 -18.32 -18.18 -3.82
N ALA A 175 -18.44 -17.01 -3.18
CA ALA A 175 -19.56 -16.68 -2.31
C ALA A 175 -20.91 -16.73 -3.07
N TYR A 176 -20.95 -16.19 -4.30
CA TYR A 176 -22.13 -16.28 -5.16
C TYR A 176 -22.45 -17.74 -5.53
N SER A 177 -21.43 -18.55 -5.84
CA SER A 177 -21.63 -19.98 -6.12
C SER A 177 -22.22 -20.72 -4.91
N GLN A 178 -21.76 -20.40 -3.69
CA GLN A 178 -22.33 -20.96 -2.46
C GLN A 178 -23.79 -20.56 -2.28
N TYR A 179 -24.13 -19.28 -2.51
CA TYR A 179 -25.51 -18.81 -2.53
C TYR A 179 -26.37 -19.60 -3.52
N THR A 180 -25.96 -19.69 -4.79
CA THR A 180 -26.74 -20.41 -5.83
C THR A 180 -26.92 -21.89 -5.51
N SER A 181 -25.94 -22.51 -4.85
CA SER A 181 -26.01 -23.93 -4.47
C SER A 181 -26.90 -24.18 -3.26
N GLY A 182 -27.20 -23.13 -2.47
CA GLY A 182 -28.07 -23.19 -1.30
C GLY A 182 -29.55 -22.90 -1.58
N LEU A 183 -29.91 -22.59 -2.83
CA LEU A 183 -31.30 -22.30 -3.22
C LEU A 183 -32.16 -23.58 -3.21
N GLU A 184 -33.44 -23.41 -2.85
CA GLU A 184 -34.42 -24.50 -2.91
C GLU A 184 -34.71 -24.91 -4.36
N GLU A 185 -35.11 -26.17 -4.55
CA GLU A 185 -35.37 -26.75 -5.87
C GLU A 185 -36.49 -25.98 -6.59
N GLY A 186 -36.16 -25.32 -7.72
CA GLY A 186 -37.09 -24.50 -8.51
C GLY A 186 -37.05 -22.99 -8.26
N GLN A 187 -36.16 -22.50 -7.39
CA GLN A 187 -35.87 -21.05 -7.28
C GLN A 187 -34.80 -20.64 -8.30
N ASP A 188 -35.07 -19.59 -9.07
CA ASP A 188 -34.10 -18.99 -9.97
C ASP A 188 -33.10 -18.14 -9.18
N PRO A 189 -31.79 -18.26 -9.43
CA PRO A 189 -30.79 -17.44 -8.75
C PRO A 189 -30.90 -15.97 -9.18
N MET A 190 -30.80 -15.06 -8.22
CA MET A 190 -30.71 -13.64 -8.52
C MET A 190 -29.48 -13.35 -9.38
N PRO A 191 -29.55 -12.45 -10.37
CA PRO A 191 -28.37 -11.98 -11.10
C PRO A 191 -27.28 -11.50 -10.15
N LEU A 192 -26.01 -11.70 -10.51
CA LEU A 192 -24.87 -11.38 -9.63
C LEU A 192 -24.90 -9.93 -9.15
N ASP A 193 -25.23 -8.98 -10.02
CA ASP A 193 -25.24 -7.56 -9.67
C ASP A 193 -26.34 -7.23 -8.65
N ASP A 194 -27.53 -7.81 -8.82
CA ASP A 194 -28.65 -7.65 -7.88
C ASP A 194 -28.33 -8.32 -6.52
N TRP A 195 -27.72 -9.50 -6.54
CA TRP A 195 -27.26 -10.17 -5.34
C TRP A 195 -26.17 -9.36 -4.62
N CYS A 196 -25.21 -8.79 -5.35
CA CYS A 196 -24.20 -7.91 -4.76
C CYS A 196 -24.85 -6.68 -4.12
N ALA A 197 -25.84 -6.07 -4.77
CA ALA A 197 -26.56 -4.92 -4.22
C ALA A 197 -27.26 -5.27 -2.90
N GLU A 198 -27.96 -6.41 -2.84
CA GLU A 198 -28.59 -6.88 -1.59
C GLU A 198 -27.56 -7.15 -0.49
N ARG A 199 -26.44 -7.81 -0.83
CA ARG A 199 -25.38 -8.14 0.13
C ARG A 199 -24.63 -6.92 0.65
N VAL A 200 -24.44 -5.89 -0.18
CA VAL A 200 -23.87 -4.60 0.22
C VAL A 200 -24.71 -3.93 1.31
N ASP A 201 -26.04 -4.02 1.21
CA ASP A 201 -26.94 -3.44 2.22
C ASP A 201 -27.01 -4.31 3.49
N ALA A 202 -26.86 -5.63 3.36
CA ALA A 202 -26.99 -6.57 4.46
C ALA A 202 -25.73 -6.73 5.33
N SER A 203 -24.53 -6.68 4.73
CA SER A 203 -23.27 -7.03 5.40
C SER A 203 -22.23 -5.90 5.27
N PRO A 204 -21.84 -5.24 6.38
CA PRO A 204 -20.77 -4.24 6.37
C PRO A 204 -19.43 -4.78 5.86
N GLN A 205 -19.11 -6.05 6.18
CA GLN A 205 -17.91 -6.72 5.68
C GLN A 205 -17.95 -6.85 4.15
N PHE A 206 -19.08 -7.31 3.60
CA PHE A 206 -19.28 -7.41 2.16
C PHE A 206 -19.14 -6.03 1.50
N GLN A 207 -19.84 -5.02 2.04
CA GLN A 207 -19.82 -3.65 1.53
C GLN A 207 -18.39 -3.10 1.47
N PHE A 208 -17.61 -3.25 2.55
CA PHE A 208 -16.23 -2.76 2.59
C PHE A 208 -15.38 -3.34 1.45
N TRP A 209 -15.31 -4.67 1.34
CA TRP A 209 -14.45 -5.31 0.35
C TRP A 209 -14.98 -5.17 -1.08
N PHE A 210 -16.30 -5.02 -1.25
CA PHE A 210 -16.89 -4.68 -2.53
C PHE A 210 -16.53 -3.27 -2.98
N ILE A 211 -16.56 -2.27 -2.08
CA ILE A 211 -16.08 -0.90 -2.34
C ILE A 211 -14.60 -0.92 -2.74
N ILE A 212 -13.76 -1.67 -2.02
CA ILE A 212 -12.34 -1.82 -2.37
C ILE A 212 -12.19 -2.38 -3.79
N LEU A 213 -12.89 -3.46 -4.12
CA LEU A 213 -12.85 -4.06 -5.46
C LEU A 213 -13.30 -3.05 -6.54
N GLN A 214 -14.42 -2.35 -6.34
CA GLN A 214 -14.93 -1.36 -7.30
C GLN A 214 -13.94 -0.21 -7.51
N LEU A 215 -13.34 0.30 -6.43
CA LEU A 215 -12.38 1.39 -6.52
C LEU A 215 -11.06 0.93 -7.17
N GLU A 216 -10.56 -0.27 -6.86
CA GLU A 216 -9.42 -0.88 -7.57
C GLU A 216 -9.67 -0.96 -9.07
N LEU A 217 -10.86 -1.45 -9.47
CA LEU A 217 -11.26 -1.52 -10.87
C LEU A 217 -11.37 -0.14 -11.52
N ALA A 218 -11.93 0.86 -10.83
CA ALA A 218 -12.00 2.23 -11.34
C ALA A 218 -10.61 2.82 -11.62
N VAL A 219 -9.64 2.60 -10.72
CA VAL A 219 -8.25 3.05 -10.95
C VAL A 219 -7.59 2.26 -12.09
N LEU A 220 -7.84 0.95 -12.19
CA LEU A 220 -7.33 0.16 -13.32
C LEU A 220 -7.95 0.58 -14.65
N ILE A 221 -9.22 0.98 -14.70
CA ILE A 221 -9.85 1.54 -15.90
C ILE A 221 -9.18 2.86 -16.28
N TYR A 222 -8.86 3.72 -15.32
CA TYR A 222 -8.07 4.93 -15.57
C TYR A 222 -6.70 4.58 -16.16
N VAL A 223 -5.96 3.63 -15.59
CA VAL A 223 -4.68 3.18 -16.14
C VAL A 223 -4.86 2.64 -17.57
N ARG A 224 -5.88 1.82 -17.80
CA ARG A 224 -6.20 1.25 -19.11
C ARG A 224 -6.42 2.35 -20.15
N SER A 225 -7.15 3.39 -19.81
CA SER A 225 -7.41 4.51 -20.72
C SER A 225 -6.13 5.17 -21.23
N VAL A 226 -5.10 5.25 -20.39
CA VAL A 226 -3.78 5.78 -20.78
C VAL A 226 -3.01 4.74 -21.60
N ARG A 227 -3.00 3.48 -21.17
CA ARG A 227 -2.26 2.39 -21.85
C ARG A 227 -2.80 2.07 -23.25
N GLU A 228 -4.10 2.22 -23.45
CA GLU A 228 -4.81 2.03 -24.74
C GLU A 228 -5.00 3.35 -25.50
N GLU A 229 -4.51 4.47 -24.98
CA GLU A 229 -4.65 5.79 -25.62
C GLU A 229 -6.12 6.17 -25.90
N ASN A 230 -7.03 5.71 -25.02
CA ASN A 230 -8.46 5.91 -25.15
C ASN A 230 -8.90 7.14 -24.37
N PHE A 231 -8.99 8.28 -25.06
CA PHE A 231 -9.31 9.57 -24.45
C PHE A 231 -10.72 9.64 -23.85
N LEU A 232 -11.70 8.98 -24.46
CA LEU A 232 -13.08 8.97 -23.93
C LEU A 232 -13.13 8.19 -22.61
N LEU A 233 -12.51 7.02 -22.58
CA LEU A 233 -12.38 6.22 -21.35
C LEU A 233 -11.60 6.97 -20.27
N TYR A 234 -10.62 7.80 -20.65
CA TYR A 234 -9.85 8.62 -19.72
C TYR A 234 -10.73 9.63 -18.99
N THR A 235 -11.58 10.35 -19.74
CA THR A 235 -12.51 11.32 -19.13
C THR A 235 -13.58 10.64 -18.28
N ASP A 236 -14.12 9.50 -18.72
CA ASP A 236 -15.12 8.74 -17.96
C ASP A 236 -14.53 8.19 -16.65
N ALA A 237 -13.37 7.54 -16.71
CA ALA A 237 -12.68 7.00 -15.55
C ALA A 237 -12.36 8.09 -14.52
N LEU A 238 -11.88 9.25 -14.96
CA LEU A 238 -11.66 10.39 -14.08
C LEU A 238 -12.95 10.85 -13.41
N SER A 239 -14.08 10.91 -14.13
CA SER A 239 -15.36 11.30 -13.55
C SER A 239 -15.79 10.38 -12.40
N LYS A 240 -15.45 9.10 -12.47
CA LYS A 240 -15.73 8.11 -11.41
C LYS A 240 -14.76 8.20 -10.22
N LEU A 241 -13.52 8.65 -10.43
CA LEU A 241 -12.52 8.78 -9.37
C LEU A 241 -12.66 10.06 -8.55
N VAL A 242 -13.13 11.15 -9.14
CA VAL A 242 -13.18 12.47 -8.48
C VAL A 242 -14.00 12.48 -7.18
N PRO A 243 -15.20 11.88 -7.11
CA PRO A 243 -15.99 11.82 -5.87
C PRO A 243 -15.19 11.26 -4.67
N TRP A 244 -14.32 10.27 -4.91
CA TRP A 244 -13.48 9.67 -3.87
C TRP A 244 -12.44 10.63 -3.31
N PHE A 245 -11.90 11.55 -4.14
CA PHE A 245 -10.99 12.58 -3.65
C PHE A 245 -11.68 13.56 -2.70
N PHE A 246 -12.97 13.86 -2.94
CA PHE A 246 -13.78 14.65 -2.02
C PHE A 246 -14.03 13.88 -0.72
N ALA A 247 -14.59 12.67 -0.83
CA ALA A 247 -14.95 11.83 0.32
C ALA A 247 -13.78 11.65 1.29
N LEU A 248 -12.59 11.31 0.78
CA LEU A 248 -11.42 10.95 1.59
C LEU A 248 -10.45 12.11 1.85
N GLY A 249 -10.81 13.34 1.48
CA GLY A 249 -10.07 14.53 1.88
C GLY A 249 -8.78 14.80 1.09
N HIS A 250 -8.67 14.30 -0.15
CA HIS A 250 -7.59 14.60 -1.09
C HIS A 250 -7.84 15.96 -1.77
N THR A 251 -7.90 17.03 -0.96
CA THR A 251 -8.42 18.35 -1.33
C THR A 251 -7.77 18.98 -2.57
N ASN A 252 -6.49 18.73 -2.81
CA ASN A 252 -5.79 19.26 -3.98
C ASN A 252 -6.33 18.65 -5.29
N TYR A 253 -6.55 17.33 -5.29
CA TYR A 253 -7.09 16.62 -6.44
C TYR A 253 -8.61 16.84 -6.55
N ALA A 254 -9.32 16.84 -5.42
CA ALA A 254 -10.74 17.20 -5.36
C ALA A 254 -11.02 18.58 -5.98
N ARG A 255 -10.13 19.57 -5.75
CA ARG A 255 -10.26 20.92 -6.33
C ARG A 255 -10.00 20.95 -7.85
N TRP A 256 -8.90 20.35 -8.29
CA TRP A 256 -8.35 20.62 -9.62
C TRP A 256 -8.72 19.61 -10.69
N ILE A 257 -9.07 18.37 -10.33
CA ILE A 257 -9.55 17.40 -11.32
C ILE A 257 -10.92 17.80 -11.91
N PRO A 258 -11.89 18.38 -11.18
CA PRO A 258 -13.10 18.93 -11.81
C PRO A 258 -12.80 20.00 -12.87
N VAL A 259 -11.81 20.88 -12.60
CA VAL A 259 -11.37 21.93 -13.54
C VAL A 259 -10.74 21.28 -14.78
N HIS A 260 -9.86 20.30 -14.57
CA HIS A 260 -9.24 19.52 -15.65
C HIS A 260 -10.28 18.77 -16.50
N LEU A 261 -11.23 18.08 -15.87
CA LEU A 261 -12.32 17.38 -16.56
C LEU A 261 -13.15 18.34 -17.43
N ARG A 262 -13.50 19.51 -16.88
CA ARG A 262 -14.21 20.56 -17.62
C ARG A 262 -13.40 21.03 -18.83
N ASP A 263 -12.09 21.17 -18.71
CA ASP A 263 -11.22 21.52 -19.84
C ASP A 263 -11.18 20.40 -20.89
N MET A 264 -10.99 19.14 -20.47
CA MET A 264 -10.92 17.98 -21.35
C MET A 264 -12.22 17.73 -22.13
N VAL A 265 -13.37 17.83 -21.47
CA VAL A 265 -14.69 17.60 -22.09
C VAL A 265 -15.07 18.74 -23.04
N THR A 266 -14.62 19.97 -22.76
CA THR A 266 -14.91 21.12 -23.64
C THR A 266 -13.93 21.28 -24.81
N LEU A 267 -12.92 20.41 -24.93
CA LEU A 267 -11.99 20.44 -26.07
C LEU A 267 -12.71 20.29 -27.40
N VAL A 268 -13.77 19.48 -27.47
CA VAL A 268 -14.54 19.27 -28.70
C VAL A 268 -15.10 20.56 -29.30
N THR A 269 -15.43 21.55 -28.46
CA THR A 269 -15.95 22.85 -28.90
C THR A 269 -14.87 23.93 -28.90
N LYS A 270 -14.02 23.99 -27.89
CA LYS A 270 -12.99 25.05 -27.74
C LYS A 270 -11.76 24.83 -28.62
N HIS A 271 -11.31 23.57 -28.73
CA HIS A 271 -10.08 23.19 -29.46
C HIS A 271 -10.30 21.91 -30.28
N PRO A 272 -11.13 21.95 -31.35
CA PRO A 272 -11.51 20.75 -32.09
C PRO A 272 -10.32 20.00 -32.70
N SER A 273 -9.26 20.74 -33.09
CA SER A 273 -8.02 20.16 -33.60
C SER A 273 -7.27 19.37 -32.53
N VAL A 274 -7.13 19.92 -31.31
CA VAL A 274 -6.52 19.21 -30.17
C VAL A 274 -7.37 18.02 -29.76
N TYR A 275 -8.69 18.17 -29.74
CA TYR A 275 -9.62 17.08 -29.44
C TYR A 275 -9.46 15.92 -30.42
N ALA A 276 -9.37 16.19 -31.72
CA ALA A 276 -9.13 15.17 -32.75
C ALA A 276 -7.79 14.44 -32.52
N GLN A 277 -6.73 15.17 -32.13
CA GLN A 277 -5.44 14.57 -31.78
C GLN A 277 -5.54 13.70 -30.52
N PHE A 278 -6.29 14.12 -29.51
CA PHE A 278 -6.50 13.33 -28.29
C PHE A 278 -7.31 12.06 -28.57
N LEU A 279 -8.34 12.13 -29.42
CA LEU A 279 -9.06 10.93 -29.90
C LEU A 279 -8.17 9.98 -30.69
N ALA A 280 -7.15 10.50 -31.39
CA ALA A 280 -6.14 9.70 -32.05
C ALA A 280 -5.06 9.14 -31.10
N GLY A 281 -5.16 9.40 -29.79
CA GLY A 281 -4.25 8.89 -28.77
C GLY A 281 -3.09 9.81 -28.39
N ASN A 282 -2.96 10.98 -29.05
CA ASN A 282 -1.85 11.93 -28.90
C ASN A 282 -1.93 12.79 -27.61
N PHE A 283 -2.56 12.27 -26.56
CA PHE A 283 -2.49 12.79 -25.19
C PHE A 283 -1.57 11.93 -24.29
N THR A 284 -0.95 10.90 -24.87
CA THR A 284 -0.05 9.95 -24.21
C THR A 284 1.27 9.84 -24.98
N VAL A 285 2.22 9.08 -24.44
CA VAL A 285 3.53 8.84 -25.06
C VAL A 285 3.77 7.34 -25.18
N LYS A 286 4.19 6.88 -26.35
CA LYS A 286 4.75 5.54 -26.56
C LYS A 286 6.25 5.64 -26.76
N LYS A 287 7.03 5.06 -25.85
CA LYS A 287 8.50 4.97 -25.99
C LYS A 287 8.97 3.71 -26.73
N THR A 288 8.08 2.75 -26.92
CA THR A 288 8.37 1.45 -27.53
C THR A 288 7.23 1.04 -28.45
N THR A 289 7.49 0.10 -29.36
CA THR A 289 6.48 -0.49 -30.25
C THR A 289 5.66 -1.61 -29.58
N HIS A 290 5.90 -1.91 -28.30
CA HIS A 290 5.17 -2.95 -27.59
C HIS A 290 3.69 -2.58 -27.43
N ALA A 291 2.81 -3.57 -27.57
CA ALA A 291 1.39 -3.40 -27.25
C ALA A 291 1.21 -2.93 -25.79
N PHE A 292 0.15 -2.15 -25.53
CA PHE A 292 -0.25 -1.67 -24.21
C PHE A 292 0.86 -0.90 -23.44
N SER A 293 1.75 -0.24 -24.17
CA SER A 293 2.96 0.39 -23.61
C SER A 293 2.88 1.91 -23.46
N ALA A 294 1.79 2.55 -23.90
CA ALA A 294 1.61 3.99 -23.77
C ALA A 294 1.68 4.43 -22.29
N ILE A 295 2.17 5.63 -22.02
CA ILE A 295 2.33 6.21 -20.69
C ILE A 295 1.88 7.67 -20.68
N ALA A 296 1.56 8.19 -19.49
CA ALA A 296 1.22 9.59 -19.32
C ALA A 296 2.43 10.51 -19.65
N LEU A 297 2.15 11.73 -20.09
CA LEU A 297 3.17 12.71 -20.49
C LEU A 297 4.15 13.05 -19.36
N ASP A 298 3.66 13.19 -18.13
CA ASP A 298 4.50 13.43 -16.95
C ASP A 298 5.34 12.22 -16.57
N GLN A 299 4.84 10.99 -16.78
CA GLN A 299 5.61 9.76 -16.62
C GLN A 299 6.75 9.66 -17.62
N ALA A 300 6.49 9.98 -18.90
CA ALA A 300 7.51 9.98 -19.94
C ALA A 300 8.60 11.01 -19.63
N HIS A 301 8.20 12.20 -19.16
CA HIS A 301 9.11 13.24 -18.72
C HIS A 301 9.98 12.79 -17.54
N GLU A 302 9.42 12.11 -16.52
CA GLU A 302 10.19 11.58 -15.40
C GLU A 302 11.21 10.52 -15.83
N GLN A 303 10.82 9.61 -16.73
CA GLN A 303 11.74 8.61 -17.30
C GLN A 303 12.86 9.26 -18.13
N ASN A 304 12.54 10.26 -18.96
CA ASN A 304 13.55 10.97 -19.74
C ASN A 304 14.52 11.73 -18.84
N ASN A 305 14.02 12.37 -17.78
CA ASN A 305 14.87 13.02 -16.78
C ASN A 305 15.80 12.04 -16.07
N ALA A 306 15.33 10.83 -15.75
CA ALA A 306 16.16 9.80 -15.12
C ALA A 306 17.33 9.37 -16.01
N LEU A 307 17.10 9.20 -17.33
CA LEU A 307 18.14 8.86 -18.30
C LEU A 307 19.25 9.90 -18.36
N VAL A 308 18.90 11.18 -18.28
CA VAL A 308 19.92 12.24 -18.33
C VAL A 308 20.63 12.36 -16.98
N LYS A 309 19.90 12.34 -15.84
CA LYS A 309 20.46 12.50 -14.48
C LYS A 309 21.48 11.43 -14.08
N GLY A 310 21.33 10.18 -14.52
CA GLY A 310 22.17 9.06 -14.07
C GLY A 310 22.07 8.77 -12.57
N ASP A 311 22.92 7.87 -12.06
CA ASP A 311 22.84 7.35 -10.67
C ASP A 311 23.15 8.39 -9.57
N GLY A 312 23.82 9.50 -9.92
CA GLY A 312 24.22 10.55 -8.98
C GLY A 312 23.19 11.66 -8.75
N GLY A 313 22.08 11.67 -9.50
CA GLY A 313 21.08 12.74 -9.47
C GLY A 313 21.61 14.09 -9.96
N ALA A 314 20.79 15.14 -9.81
CA ALA A 314 21.11 16.48 -10.32
C ALA A 314 21.86 17.39 -9.32
N VAL A 315 21.99 16.97 -8.05
CA VAL A 315 22.40 17.85 -6.94
C VAL A 315 23.81 18.42 -7.14
N GLY A 316 24.79 17.59 -7.53
CA GLY A 316 26.16 18.06 -7.83
C GLY A 316 26.29 18.78 -9.19
N LEU A 317 25.31 18.62 -10.07
CA LEU A 317 25.28 19.24 -11.41
C LEU A 317 24.78 20.69 -11.36
N THR A 318 23.83 20.99 -10.48
CA THR A 318 23.21 22.32 -10.36
C THR A 318 24.08 23.36 -9.67
N GLU A 319 25.11 22.95 -8.94
CA GLU A 319 25.99 23.85 -8.18
C GLU A 319 27.08 24.51 -9.03
N ASN A 320 27.32 24.02 -10.26
CA ASN A 320 28.27 24.62 -11.19
C ASN A 320 27.56 24.99 -12.51
N PRO A 321 27.26 26.28 -12.76
CA PRO A 321 26.55 26.74 -13.94
C PRO A 321 27.20 26.34 -15.28
N ALA A 322 28.54 26.25 -15.32
CA ALA A 322 29.26 25.85 -16.53
C ALA A 322 29.24 24.32 -16.75
N ALA A 323 29.22 23.53 -15.68
CA ALA A 323 29.01 22.08 -15.75
C ALA A 323 27.56 21.77 -16.14
N LEU A 324 26.60 22.43 -15.50
CA LEU A 324 25.17 22.34 -15.82
C LEU A 324 24.93 22.69 -17.29
N ARG A 325 25.48 23.81 -17.79
CA ARG A 325 25.31 24.22 -19.19
C ARG A 325 25.91 23.22 -20.17
N ARG A 326 27.13 22.71 -19.93
CA ARG A 326 27.73 21.68 -20.79
C ARG A 326 26.87 20.43 -20.81
N TRP A 327 26.45 19.97 -19.64
CA TRP A 327 25.61 18.79 -19.50
C TRP A 327 24.20 18.96 -20.06
N MET A 328 23.62 20.17 -20.02
CA MET A 328 22.33 20.48 -20.65
C MET A 328 22.38 20.37 -22.18
N VAL A 329 23.49 20.78 -22.79
CA VAL A 329 23.65 20.74 -24.25
C VAL A 329 24.05 19.34 -24.70
N SER A 330 25.00 18.71 -24.02
CA SER A 330 25.52 17.41 -24.44
C SER A 330 24.73 16.22 -23.90
N GLY A 331 24.09 16.32 -22.73
CA GLY A 331 23.44 15.22 -22.04
C GLY A 331 22.32 14.55 -22.85
N PRO A 332 21.31 15.30 -23.33
CA PRO A 332 20.26 14.75 -24.19
C PRO A 332 20.82 14.12 -25.48
N GLU A 333 21.81 14.74 -26.12
CA GLU A 333 22.44 14.21 -27.33
C GLU A 333 23.26 12.94 -27.06
N MET A 334 23.99 12.90 -25.94
CA MET A 334 24.73 11.70 -25.52
C MET A 334 23.77 10.55 -25.21
N ALA A 335 22.65 10.83 -24.52
CA ALA A 335 21.61 9.83 -24.27
C ALA A 335 21.03 9.31 -25.60
N ARG A 336 20.72 10.20 -26.56
CA ARG A 336 20.26 9.83 -27.90
C ARG A 336 21.27 8.93 -28.62
N LEU A 337 22.55 9.33 -28.68
CA LEU A 337 23.60 8.56 -29.33
C LEU A 337 23.79 7.18 -28.69
N ILE A 338 23.76 7.09 -27.36
CA ILE A 338 23.83 5.81 -26.65
C ILE A 338 22.63 4.93 -26.99
N SER A 339 21.42 5.48 -26.98
CA SER A 339 20.20 4.73 -27.34
C SER A 339 20.23 4.24 -28.79
N GLU A 340 20.66 5.08 -29.75
CA GLU A 340 20.79 4.69 -31.15
C GLU A 340 21.85 3.60 -31.36
N PHE A 341 22.97 3.70 -30.65
CA PHE A 341 24.02 2.68 -30.65
C PHE A 341 23.53 1.33 -30.06
N GLN A 342 22.80 1.38 -28.94
CA GLN A 342 22.19 0.19 -28.35
C GLN A 342 21.18 -0.44 -29.31
N ALA A 343 20.28 0.36 -29.90
CA ALA A 343 19.27 -0.12 -30.84
C ALA A 343 19.88 -0.77 -32.10
N THR A 344 20.96 -0.20 -32.65
CA THR A 344 21.67 -0.79 -33.80
C THR A 344 22.38 -2.10 -33.45
N THR A 345 22.85 -2.24 -32.21
CA THR A 345 23.45 -3.47 -31.70
C THR A 345 22.40 -4.55 -31.43
N GLU A 346 21.24 -4.17 -30.89
CA GLU A 346 20.13 -5.08 -30.58
C GLU A 346 19.35 -5.56 -31.81
N LYS A 347 19.15 -4.69 -32.83
CA LYS A 347 18.54 -5.07 -34.12
C LYS A 347 19.33 -6.16 -34.86
N ARG A 348 20.63 -6.31 -34.58
CA ARG A 348 21.45 -7.42 -35.08
C ARG A 348 21.21 -8.75 -34.36
N MET A 349 20.56 -8.75 -33.19
CA MET A 349 20.48 -9.92 -32.31
C MET A 349 19.07 -10.48 -32.06
N LYS A 350 17.97 -9.76 -32.36
CA LYS A 350 16.59 -10.26 -32.11
C LYS A 350 15.58 -9.85 -33.19
N LYS A 351 14.62 -10.74 -33.49
CA LYS A 351 13.36 -10.39 -34.19
C LYS A 351 12.58 -9.41 -33.32
N THR A 352 12.00 -8.37 -33.91
CA THR A 352 11.19 -7.34 -33.24
C THR A 352 9.98 -8.00 -32.56
N GLU A 353 10.04 -8.18 -31.24
CA GLU A 353 8.96 -8.80 -30.47
C GLU A 353 7.98 -7.71 -30.02
N LEU A 354 6.79 -7.68 -30.61
CA LEU A 354 5.77 -6.64 -30.34
C LEU A 354 4.92 -6.93 -29.08
N LYS A 355 5.17 -8.07 -28.43
CA LYS A 355 4.49 -8.48 -27.20
C LYS A 355 4.85 -7.53 -26.05
N HIS A 356 3.89 -7.28 -25.16
CA HIS A 356 4.12 -6.58 -23.92
C HIS A 356 5.07 -7.39 -23.01
N HIS A 357 5.92 -6.72 -22.24
CA HIS A 357 6.93 -7.35 -21.37
C HIS A 357 6.34 -8.30 -20.30
N GLU A 358 5.06 -8.12 -19.96
CA GLU A 358 4.37 -9.05 -19.06
C GLU A 358 3.84 -10.31 -19.75
N GLN A 359 3.80 -10.40 -21.09
CA GLN A 359 3.33 -11.60 -21.82
C GLN A 359 4.33 -12.77 -21.78
N THR A 360 5.32 -12.74 -20.87
CA THR A 360 6.23 -13.86 -20.65
C THR A 360 5.59 -14.92 -19.77
N LYS A 361 5.89 -16.19 -20.05
CA LYS A 361 5.42 -17.32 -19.22
C LYS A 361 5.76 -17.16 -17.75
N HIS A 362 6.96 -16.64 -17.43
CA HIS A 362 7.38 -16.40 -16.06
C HIS A 362 6.46 -15.40 -15.34
N THR A 363 6.15 -14.26 -15.97
CA THR A 363 5.25 -13.26 -15.40
C THR A 363 3.83 -13.80 -15.22
N GLN A 364 3.30 -14.55 -16.18
CA GLN A 364 1.97 -15.15 -16.09
C GLN A 364 1.88 -16.16 -14.93
N VAL A 365 2.88 -17.04 -14.80
CA VAL A 365 2.96 -18.02 -13.71
C VAL A 365 3.10 -17.32 -12.35
N ALA A 366 3.95 -16.31 -12.25
CA ALA A 366 4.13 -15.55 -11.01
C ALA A 366 2.85 -14.82 -10.60
N PHE A 367 2.15 -14.19 -11.55
CA PHE A 367 0.87 -13.53 -11.29
C PHE A 367 -0.20 -14.51 -10.81
N ALA A 368 -0.39 -15.63 -11.53
CA ALA A 368 -1.37 -16.65 -11.14
C ALA A 368 -1.05 -17.26 -9.77
N ARG A 369 0.24 -17.52 -9.47
CA ARG A 369 0.68 -17.98 -8.15
C ARG A 369 0.28 -16.98 -7.06
N ASP A 370 0.58 -15.70 -7.26
CA ASP A 370 0.33 -14.66 -6.26
C ASP A 370 -1.19 -14.47 -6.03
N VAL A 371 -2.01 -14.53 -7.08
CA VAL A 371 -3.48 -14.51 -6.97
C VAL A 371 -4.00 -15.72 -6.19
N ARG A 372 -3.61 -16.94 -6.57
CA ARG A 372 -4.05 -18.16 -5.85
C ARG A 372 -3.63 -18.12 -4.37
N ALA A 373 -2.40 -17.70 -4.09
CA ALA A 373 -1.90 -17.59 -2.73
C ALA A 373 -2.72 -16.58 -1.92
N LEU A 374 -3.01 -15.41 -2.48
CA LEU A 374 -3.78 -14.38 -1.79
C LEU A 374 -5.25 -14.80 -1.60
N THR A 375 -5.91 -15.34 -2.64
CA THR A 375 -7.27 -15.90 -2.55
C THR A 375 -7.35 -16.96 -1.45
N ARG A 376 -6.41 -17.91 -1.41
CA ARG A 376 -6.38 -18.94 -0.38
C ARG A 376 -6.24 -18.35 1.03
N VAL A 377 -5.27 -17.46 1.25
CA VAL A 377 -5.04 -16.87 2.58
C VAL A 377 -6.25 -16.05 3.03
N MET A 378 -6.87 -15.26 2.14
CA MET A 378 -8.10 -14.53 2.45
C MET A 378 -9.28 -15.49 2.76
N GLY A 379 -9.40 -16.60 2.02
CA GLY A 379 -10.43 -17.62 2.26
C GLY A 379 -10.25 -18.36 3.58
N GLU A 380 -9.02 -18.75 3.93
CA GLU A 380 -8.65 -19.35 5.23
C GLU A 380 -8.92 -18.37 6.40
N MET A 381 -8.68 -17.08 6.16
CA MET A 381 -9.08 -15.99 7.05
C MET A 381 -10.54 -15.60 6.90
N GLY A 382 -11.40 -16.49 6.41
CA GLY A 382 -12.83 -16.23 6.19
C GLY A 382 -13.07 -15.34 4.98
N ASN A 383 -13.70 -15.92 3.96
CA ASN A 383 -14.10 -15.18 2.77
C ASN A 383 -14.92 -13.93 3.17
N PRO A 384 -14.43 -12.70 2.86
CA PRO A 384 -15.09 -11.47 3.27
C PRO A 384 -16.49 -11.28 2.67
N PHE A 385 -16.81 -12.00 1.59
CA PHE A 385 -18.12 -11.95 0.94
C PHE A 385 -19.12 -12.98 1.50
N CYS A 386 -18.69 -13.88 2.38
CA CYS A 386 -19.55 -14.85 3.06
C CYS A 386 -19.91 -14.45 4.50
N GLU A 387 -19.45 -13.29 4.98
CA GLU A 387 -19.73 -12.83 6.35
C GLU A 387 -21.18 -12.33 6.47
N ASP A 388 -21.94 -12.96 7.36
CA ASP A 388 -23.37 -12.66 7.60
C ASP A 388 -23.61 -11.84 8.88
N SER A 389 -22.56 -11.57 9.68
CA SER A 389 -22.67 -10.69 10.84
C SER A 389 -22.88 -9.23 10.42
N LYS A 390 -23.43 -8.44 11.36
CA LYS A 390 -23.52 -6.97 11.23
C LYS A 390 -22.24 -6.26 11.66
N ASP A 391 -21.17 -7.03 11.81
CA ASP A 391 -19.88 -6.56 12.25
C ASP A 391 -18.96 -6.32 11.05
N LEU A 392 -17.98 -5.45 11.25
CA LEU A 392 -16.91 -5.21 10.29
C LEU A 392 -15.60 -5.68 10.93
N LEU A 393 -14.91 -6.60 10.27
CA LEU A 393 -13.74 -7.29 10.81
C LEU A 393 -12.47 -6.85 10.08
N VAL A 394 -11.42 -6.59 10.86
CA VAL A 394 -10.06 -6.50 10.33
C VAL A 394 -9.63 -7.88 9.85
N LEU A 395 -9.16 -8.00 8.61
CA LEU A 395 -9.02 -9.28 7.92
C LEU A 395 -8.01 -10.24 8.58
N ASP A 396 -6.86 -9.73 9.03
CA ASP A 396 -5.75 -10.53 9.55
C ASP A 396 -5.85 -10.84 11.06
N SER A 397 -6.45 -9.94 11.83
CA SER A 397 -6.60 -10.05 13.30
C SER A 397 -7.98 -10.53 13.73
N ARG A 398 -8.99 -10.37 12.87
CA ARG A 398 -10.43 -10.55 13.20
C ARG A 398 -10.93 -9.62 14.30
N ASP A 399 -10.20 -8.53 14.57
CA ASP A 399 -10.66 -7.51 15.49
C ASP A 399 -11.89 -6.78 14.91
N LEU A 400 -12.85 -6.47 15.78
CA LEU A 400 -14.05 -5.71 15.41
C LEU A 400 -13.69 -4.24 15.18
N ALA A 401 -14.08 -3.72 14.03
CA ALA A 401 -14.02 -2.29 13.75
C ALA A 401 -15.06 -1.53 14.59
N ASP A 402 -14.76 -0.27 14.88
CA ASP A 402 -15.70 0.60 15.56
C ASP A 402 -16.97 0.81 14.71
N PRO A 403 -18.20 0.79 15.27
CA PRO A 403 -19.44 1.04 14.53
C PRO A 403 -19.46 2.37 13.76
N ALA A 404 -18.68 3.36 14.18
CA ALA A 404 -18.53 4.61 13.42
C ALA A 404 -17.86 4.42 12.04
N VAL A 405 -17.04 3.37 11.89
CA VAL A 405 -16.48 2.97 10.59
C VAL A 405 -17.58 2.45 9.68
N ILE A 406 -18.48 1.60 10.20
CA ILE A 406 -19.62 1.06 9.45
C ILE A 406 -20.53 2.21 8.95
N ASN A 407 -20.87 3.15 9.83
CA ASN A 407 -21.65 4.35 9.44
C ASN A 407 -20.98 5.16 8.33
N THR A 408 -19.66 5.23 8.32
CA THR A 408 -18.91 5.89 7.26
C THR A 408 -19.06 5.15 5.93
N LEU A 409 -18.94 3.81 5.93
CA LEU A 409 -19.03 3.00 4.71
C LEU A 409 -20.38 3.15 4.00
N HIS A 410 -21.48 3.16 4.75
CA HIS A 410 -22.83 3.34 4.21
C HIS A 410 -23.03 4.68 3.47
N GLN A 411 -22.22 5.70 3.78
CA GLN A 411 -22.45 7.06 3.30
C GLN A 411 -21.32 7.60 2.41
N ILE A 412 -20.15 6.96 2.38
CA ILE A 412 -18.93 7.54 1.81
C ILE A 412 -19.04 7.87 0.32
N GLU A 413 -19.67 6.99 -0.46
CA GLU A 413 -19.86 7.19 -1.91
C GLU A 413 -20.81 8.36 -2.18
N LYS A 414 -21.98 8.34 -1.54
CA LYS A 414 -22.99 9.40 -1.64
C LYS A 414 -22.42 10.75 -1.20
N LEU A 415 -21.70 10.78 -0.08
CA LEU A 415 -21.05 11.97 0.44
C LEU A 415 -20.05 12.55 -0.58
N GLY A 416 -19.20 11.70 -1.16
CA GLY A 416 -18.23 12.12 -2.18
C GLY A 416 -18.91 12.69 -3.42
N GLN A 417 -19.97 12.05 -3.89
CA GLN A 417 -20.73 12.47 -5.06
C GLN A 417 -21.44 13.81 -4.82
N GLU A 418 -22.17 13.95 -3.70
CA GLU A 418 -22.85 15.20 -3.33
C GLU A 418 -21.86 16.37 -3.18
N GLN A 419 -20.69 16.12 -2.61
CA GLN A 419 -19.64 17.13 -2.48
C GLN A 419 -19.06 17.55 -3.83
N TYR A 420 -18.84 16.58 -4.73
CA TYR A 420 -18.40 16.86 -6.09
C TYR A 420 -19.44 17.68 -6.86
N ASP A 421 -20.70 17.26 -6.84
CA ASP A 421 -21.79 17.95 -7.55
C ASP A 421 -22.00 19.37 -7.01
N THR A 422 -21.98 19.53 -5.68
CA THR A 422 -22.02 20.85 -5.04
C THR A 422 -20.85 21.72 -5.49
N TYR A 423 -19.62 21.17 -5.50
CA TYR A 423 -18.44 21.90 -5.92
C TYR A 423 -18.53 22.35 -7.38
N VAL A 424 -18.95 21.46 -8.29
CA VAL A 424 -19.11 21.79 -9.72
C VAL A 424 -20.16 22.88 -9.89
N ASN A 425 -21.33 22.73 -9.26
CA ASN A 425 -22.42 23.69 -9.38
C ASN A 425 -22.04 25.07 -8.81
N GLU A 426 -21.50 25.13 -7.60
CA GLU A 426 -21.13 26.40 -6.96
C GLU A 426 -19.95 27.10 -7.64
N ARG A 427 -18.92 26.35 -8.06
CA ARG A 427 -17.64 26.91 -8.49
C ARG A 427 -17.50 27.03 -10.02
N LEU A 428 -18.02 26.07 -10.77
CA LEU A 428 -17.80 25.98 -12.23
C LEU A 428 -19.02 26.40 -13.04
N VAL A 429 -20.24 26.09 -12.57
CA VAL A 429 -21.49 26.40 -13.28
C VAL A 429 -22.02 27.77 -12.89
N HIS A 430 -22.44 27.94 -11.63
CA HIS A 430 -23.06 29.19 -11.14
C HIS A 430 -22.04 30.24 -10.71
N GLN A 431 -20.78 29.83 -10.48
CA GLN A 431 -19.68 30.72 -10.09
C GLN A 431 -20.00 31.59 -8.87
N THR A 432 -20.81 31.07 -7.94
CA THR A 432 -21.22 31.79 -6.71
C THR A 432 -20.08 31.92 -5.71
N LYS A 433 -18.96 31.24 -5.97
CA LYS A 433 -17.99 30.87 -4.97
C LYS A 433 -16.62 30.65 -5.69
N PRO A 434 -15.49 31.27 -5.25
CA PRO A 434 -14.18 31.14 -5.91
C PRO A 434 -13.55 29.73 -5.83
N ILE A 435 -12.86 29.26 -6.89
CA ILE A 435 -12.14 27.97 -6.88
C ILE A 435 -11.07 27.87 -5.77
N THR A 436 -10.49 29.01 -5.39
CA THR A 436 -9.44 29.10 -4.36
C THR A 436 -9.93 28.89 -2.94
N ASP A 437 -11.25 28.96 -2.70
CA ASP A 437 -11.79 28.81 -1.36
C ASP A 437 -11.42 27.45 -0.75
N PRO A 438 -11.25 27.38 0.58
CA PRO A 438 -11.00 26.13 1.28
C PRO A 438 -12.11 25.10 1.02
N ILE A 439 -11.71 23.88 0.68
CA ILE A 439 -12.61 22.72 0.68
C ILE A 439 -12.55 22.11 2.08
N LYS A 440 -13.68 22.00 2.76
CA LYS A 440 -13.77 21.37 4.09
C LYS A 440 -13.37 19.90 3.96
N ARG A 441 -12.40 19.46 4.76
CA ARG A 441 -12.02 18.04 4.83
C ARG A 441 -13.03 17.25 5.65
N ASN A 442 -13.36 16.06 5.19
CA ASN A 442 -14.18 15.12 5.96
C ASN A 442 -13.33 14.48 7.06
N ASN A 443 -13.87 14.44 8.27
CA ASN A 443 -13.28 13.72 9.39
C ASN A 443 -13.97 12.36 9.53
N LEU A 444 -13.83 11.52 8.51
CA LEU A 444 -14.46 10.19 8.47
C LEU A 444 -13.74 9.21 9.38
N HIS A 445 -14.51 8.36 10.04
CA HIS A 445 -13.98 7.24 10.80
C HIS A 445 -13.74 6.08 9.85
N ILE A 446 -12.48 5.67 9.75
CA ILE A 446 -12.02 4.55 8.93
C ILE A 446 -11.09 3.70 9.78
N PHE A 447 -10.68 2.51 9.32
CA PHE A 447 -9.82 1.61 10.09
C PHE A 447 -8.57 2.29 10.69
N SER A 448 -7.88 3.14 9.91
CA SER A 448 -6.70 3.89 10.38
C SER A 448 -7.00 5.09 11.29
N ARG A 449 -8.28 5.48 11.40
CA ARG A 449 -8.78 6.65 12.16
C ARG A 449 -10.09 6.32 12.91
N PRO A 450 -10.05 5.36 13.86
CA PRO A 450 -11.22 5.09 14.70
C PRO A 450 -11.51 6.29 15.62
N PRO A 451 -12.76 6.47 16.08
CA PRO A 451 -13.14 7.59 16.95
C PRO A 451 -12.37 7.60 18.27
N VAL A 452 -12.05 6.42 18.81
CA VAL A 452 -11.15 6.26 19.96
C VAL A 452 -9.85 5.63 19.47
N ARG A 453 -8.77 6.42 19.42
CA ARG A 453 -7.42 5.85 19.23
C ARG A 453 -6.98 5.17 20.52
N GLU A 454 -6.62 3.88 20.44
CA GLU A 454 -5.77 3.29 21.47
C GLU A 454 -4.47 4.12 21.52
N LYS A 455 -4.23 4.76 22.66
CA LYS A 455 -3.02 5.57 22.84
C LYS A 455 -1.81 4.63 22.83
N SER A 456 -0.69 5.07 22.30
CA SER A 456 0.53 4.26 22.38
C SER A 456 0.94 4.03 23.83
N ARG A 457 1.71 2.96 24.12
CA ARG A 457 2.22 2.68 25.48
C ARG A 457 2.89 3.92 26.10
N THR A 458 3.67 4.65 25.31
CA THR A 458 4.33 5.89 25.71
C THR A 458 3.33 7.02 25.98
N GLN A 459 2.31 7.18 25.14
CA GLN A 459 1.27 8.20 25.34
C GLN A 459 0.40 7.90 26.56
N PHE A 460 0.08 6.64 26.83
CA PHE A 460 -0.62 6.23 28.06
C PHE A 460 0.25 6.44 29.30
N GLN A 461 1.55 6.11 29.25
CA GLN A 461 2.47 6.37 30.36
C GLN A 461 2.53 7.86 30.69
N VAL A 462 2.67 8.72 29.67
CA VAL A 462 2.68 10.18 29.85
C VAL A 462 1.35 10.69 30.41
N LEU A 463 0.22 10.15 29.97
CA LEU A 463 -1.10 10.52 30.51
C LEU A 463 -1.33 10.05 31.94
N SER A 464 -0.92 8.83 32.27
CA SER A 464 -0.97 8.30 33.64
C SER A 464 -0.17 9.20 34.57
N LEU A 465 1.10 9.47 34.24
CA LEU A 465 1.97 10.35 35.02
C LEU A 465 1.38 11.76 35.20
N LYS A 466 0.76 12.32 34.16
CA LYS A 466 0.08 13.64 34.27
C LYS A 466 -1.11 13.60 35.23
N ASN A 467 -1.91 12.53 35.18
CA ASN A 467 -3.05 12.36 36.07
C ASN A 467 -2.62 12.13 37.52
N ASP A 468 -1.60 11.30 37.73
CA ASP A 468 -1.05 11.00 39.05
C ASP A 468 -0.45 12.27 39.68
N CYS A 469 0.32 13.04 38.92
CA CYS A 469 0.88 14.33 39.36
C CYS A 469 -0.22 15.35 39.71
N SER A 470 -1.29 15.40 38.93
CA SER A 470 -2.45 16.27 39.19
C SER A 470 -3.24 15.86 40.43
N LEU A 471 -3.40 14.57 40.68
CA LEU A 471 -4.07 14.06 41.88
C LEU A 471 -3.23 14.30 43.13
N PHE A 472 -1.94 13.94 43.08
CA PHE A 472 -0.98 14.17 44.16
C PHE A 472 -0.93 15.65 44.56
N SER A 473 -0.82 16.56 43.59
CA SER A 473 -0.78 18.00 43.85
C SER A 473 -2.03 18.50 44.56
N ARG A 474 -3.22 18.02 44.15
CA ARG A 474 -4.49 18.40 44.77
C ARG A 474 -4.61 17.85 46.19
N LEU A 475 -4.21 16.60 46.42
CA LEU A 475 -4.25 15.99 47.74
C LEU A 475 -3.23 16.63 48.69
N PHE A 476 -2.02 16.91 48.22
CA PHE A 476 -0.98 17.60 49.01
C PHE A 476 -1.42 19.00 49.46
N ILE A 477 -2.02 19.78 48.56
CA ILE A 477 -2.60 21.10 48.91
C ILE A 477 -3.75 20.94 49.92
N ALA A 478 -4.61 19.93 49.74
CA ALA A 478 -5.70 19.66 50.67
C ALA A 478 -5.19 19.26 52.06
N SER A 479 -4.12 18.43 52.15
CA SER A 479 -3.50 18.05 53.40
C SER A 479 -2.88 19.26 54.11
N GLN A 480 -2.16 20.14 53.40
CA GLN A 480 -1.61 21.36 54.01
C GLN A 480 -2.68 22.36 54.47
N THR A 481 -3.80 22.47 53.75
CA THR A 481 -4.86 23.43 54.09
C THR A 481 -5.80 22.94 55.19
N ARG A 482 -5.77 21.66 55.54
CA ARG A 482 -6.70 21.03 56.50
C ARG A 482 -6.00 20.38 57.70
N ASP A 483 -4.75 20.75 57.99
CA ASP A 483 -3.96 20.15 59.08
C ASP A 483 -3.85 18.61 58.96
N GLY A 484 -3.76 18.10 57.72
CA GLY A 484 -3.58 16.68 57.45
C GLY A 484 -2.16 16.23 57.78
N ASP A 485 -2.03 15.03 58.34
CA ASP A 485 -0.73 14.43 58.65
C ASP A 485 0.04 14.13 57.35
N LEU A 486 1.15 14.82 57.18
CA LEU A 486 2.02 14.63 56.01
C LEU A 486 2.75 13.29 56.06
N ASP A 487 3.06 12.76 57.24
CA ASP A 487 3.72 11.48 57.39
C ASP A 487 2.77 10.35 56.96
N GLU A 488 1.49 10.42 57.36
CA GLU A 488 0.44 9.51 56.89
C GLU A 488 0.18 9.67 55.38
N PHE A 489 0.15 10.91 54.88
CA PHE A 489 -0.02 11.17 53.45
C PHE A 489 1.07 10.51 52.62
N PHE A 490 2.34 10.62 53.03
CA PHE A 490 3.46 10.00 52.32
C PHE A 490 3.58 8.48 52.56
N ALA A 491 2.88 7.92 53.54
CA ALA A 491 2.83 6.48 53.78
C ALA A 491 2.01 5.72 52.71
N HIS A 492 1.23 6.41 51.86
CA HIS A 492 0.36 5.81 50.86
C HIS A 492 0.69 6.23 49.42
N GLU A 493 0.36 5.36 48.45
CA GLU A 493 0.75 5.54 47.04
C GLU A 493 -0.01 6.65 46.28
N ASN A 494 -1.00 7.32 46.92
CA ASN A 494 -1.72 8.52 46.45
C ASN A 494 -2.10 8.53 44.95
N GLN A 495 -2.46 7.38 44.42
CA GLN A 495 -2.87 7.16 43.02
C GLN A 495 -4.34 6.77 42.94
N ALA A 496 -4.97 7.00 41.77
CA ALA A 496 -6.38 6.69 41.55
C ALA A 496 -6.70 5.19 41.60
N CYS A 497 -5.71 4.35 41.27
CA CYS A 497 -5.79 2.90 41.38
C CYS A 497 -4.52 2.40 42.07
N PRO A 498 -4.57 1.35 42.91
CA PRO A 498 -3.36 0.78 43.52
C PRO A 498 -2.41 0.25 42.44
N PRO A 499 -1.17 0.77 42.31
CA PRO A 499 -0.21 0.29 41.32
C PRO A 499 0.20 -1.18 41.55
N ALA A 500 -0.06 -1.74 42.74
CA ALA A 500 0.04 -3.17 43.00
C ALA A 500 -0.96 -4.02 42.16
N LEU A 501 -2.15 -3.49 41.86
CA LEU A 501 -3.25 -4.22 41.21
C LEU A 501 -3.55 -3.73 39.79
N SER A 502 -3.15 -2.50 39.46
CA SER A 502 -3.45 -1.85 38.19
C SER A 502 -2.17 -1.38 37.51
N GLN A 503 -2.08 -1.63 36.21
CA GLN A 503 -1.08 -1.00 35.35
C GLN A 503 -1.81 -0.36 34.18
N MET A 504 -1.71 0.97 34.06
CA MET A 504 -2.31 1.74 32.96
C MET A 504 -3.85 1.64 32.91
N GLY A 505 -4.50 1.56 34.08
CA GLY A 505 -5.97 1.50 34.19
C GLY A 505 -6.58 0.14 33.84
N LYS A 506 -5.75 -0.88 33.61
CA LYS A 506 -6.14 -2.28 33.42
C LYS A 506 -5.53 -3.12 34.55
N ILE A 507 -6.09 -4.31 34.77
CA ILE A 507 -5.54 -5.29 35.73
C ILE A 507 -4.06 -5.52 35.42
N ARG A 508 -3.21 -5.38 36.44
CA ARG A 508 -1.77 -5.64 36.32
C ARG A 508 -1.57 -7.14 36.07
N LEU A 509 -1.23 -7.49 34.83
CA LEU A 509 -0.84 -8.85 34.46
C LEU A 509 0.63 -9.04 34.87
N GLY A 510 0.86 -9.79 35.95
CA GLY A 510 2.20 -10.15 36.41
C GLY A 510 2.92 -11.10 35.43
N THR A 511 4.24 -11.19 35.55
CA THR A 511 5.02 -12.22 34.86
C THR A 511 5.13 -13.46 35.75
N LYS A 512 5.12 -14.66 35.16
CA LYS A 512 5.18 -15.92 35.91
C LYS A 512 6.42 -16.02 36.83
N SER A 513 7.50 -15.33 36.46
CA SER A 513 8.73 -15.17 37.27
C SER A 513 8.50 -14.45 38.60
N ASP A 514 7.53 -13.54 38.68
CA ASP A 514 7.23 -12.79 39.91
C ASP A 514 6.72 -13.72 41.03
N LEU A 515 6.15 -14.88 40.66
CA LEU A 515 5.69 -15.90 41.59
C LEU A 515 6.83 -16.76 42.15
N VAL A 516 7.96 -16.86 41.46
CA VAL A 516 9.07 -17.74 41.88
C VAL A 516 9.63 -17.29 43.22
N GLY A 517 9.91 -16.00 43.39
CA GLY A 517 10.39 -15.46 44.68
C GLY A 517 9.36 -15.57 45.81
N CYS A 518 8.06 -15.58 45.50
CA CYS A 518 7.01 -15.83 46.48
C CYS A 518 6.99 -17.31 46.90
N LEU A 519 7.15 -18.23 45.96
CA LEU A 519 7.21 -19.67 46.21
C LEU A 519 8.48 -20.05 46.99
N GLU A 520 9.63 -19.47 46.67
CA GLU A 520 10.89 -19.67 47.39
C GLU A 520 10.79 -19.29 48.87
N ARG A 521 10.05 -18.22 49.20
CA ARG A 521 9.82 -17.78 50.59
C ARG A 521 8.88 -18.69 51.38
N LEU A 522 8.02 -19.45 50.69
CA LEU A 522 7.10 -20.41 51.32
C LEU A 522 7.77 -21.75 51.60
N ILE A 523 8.96 -21.97 51.06
CA ILE A 523 9.77 -23.16 51.29
C ILE A 523 10.70 -22.84 52.47
N THR A 524 10.55 -23.56 53.58
CA THR A 524 11.56 -23.56 54.63
C THR A 524 12.80 -24.24 54.05
N PRO A 525 14.00 -23.61 54.10
CA PRO A 525 15.22 -24.30 53.72
C PRO A 525 15.29 -25.58 54.56
N ARG A 526 15.28 -26.75 53.91
CA ARG A 526 15.68 -27.96 54.62
C ARG A 526 17.13 -27.71 55.00
N GLU A 527 17.40 -27.60 56.30
CA GLU A 527 18.75 -27.71 56.82
C GLU A 527 19.39 -28.96 56.20
N ASN A 528 20.68 -28.86 55.89
CA ASN A 528 21.49 -29.73 55.05
C ASN A 528 21.65 -31.19 55.54
N ASP A 529 20.57 -31.87 55.91
CA ASP A 529 20.57 -33.27 56.34
C ASP A 529 19.64 -34.12 55.47
N ALA A 530 20.11 -34.38 54.25
CA ALA A 530 19.96 -35.64 53.51
C ALA A 530 20.52 -35.40 52.11
N ALA A 531 21.47 -36.22 51.67
CA ALA A 531 21.89 -36.28 50.28
C ALA A 531 20.62 -36.25 49.40
N SER A 532 20.53 -35.26 48.50
CA SER A 532 19.48 -35.20 47.49
C SER A 532 19.30 -36.61 46.91
N PRO A 533 18.07 -37.13 46.81
CA PRO A 533 17.87 -38.48 46.29
C PRO A 533 18.59 -38.59 44.95
N PRO A 534 19.31 -39.70 44.68
CA PRO A 534 20.08 -39.84 43.45
C PRO A 534 19.13 -39.61 42.27
N VAL A 535 19.42 -38.56 41.49
CA VAL A 535 18.58 -38.16 40.37
C VAL A 535 18.90 -39.08 39.20
N GLU A 536 18.03 -40.06 38.95
CA GLU A 536 18.22 -41.03 37.86
C GLU A 536 17.98 -40.37 36.48
N VAL A 537 17.05 -39.40 36.41
CA VAL A 537 16.65 -38.73 35.18
C VAL A 537 16.54 -37.22 35.37
N MET A 538 17.14 -36.45 34.47
CA MET A 538 16.98 -35.01 34.37
C MET A 538 16.17 -34.66 33.13
N ILE A 539 15.12 -33.86 33.28
CA ILE A 539 14.32 -33.35 32.14
C ILE A 539 14.60 -31.86 32.01
N LEU A 540 15.04 -31.45 30.83
CA LEU A 540 15.50 -30.11 30.54
C LEU A 540 14.60 -29.45 29.51
N ASP A 541 14.18 -28.22 29.77
CA ASP A 541 13.52 -27.36 28.78
C ASP A 541 14.58 -26.83 27.79
N GLY A 542 14.55 -27.33 26.56
CA GLY A 542 15.51 -26.99 25.51
C GLY A 542 15.48 -25.52 25.14
N ALA A 543 14.30 -24.89 25.10
CA ALA A 543 14.17 -23.48 24.75
C ALA A 543 14.77 -22.58 25.86
N ALA A 544 14.60 -22.97 27.12
CA ALA A 544 15.23 -22.28 28.24
C ALA A 544 16.77 -22.40 28.20
N ILE A 545 17.31 -23.58 27.90
CA ILE A 545 18.75 -23.80 27.81
C ILE A 545 19.39 -22.99 26.68
N VAL A 546 18.77 -22.94 25.50
CA VAL A 546 19.30 -22.14 24.39
C VAL A 546 19.33 -20.66 24.74
N ASN A 547 18.32 -20.15 25.45
CA ASN A 547 18.31 -18.76 25.92
C ASN A 547 19.37 -18.48 26.98
N MET A 548 19.65 -19.47 27.84
CA MET A 548 20.65 -19.35 28.90
C MET A 548 22.08 -19.43 28.35
N LEU A 549 22.33 -20.26 27.34
CA LEU A 549 23.64 -20.51 26.77
C LEU A 549 23.92 -19.57 25.58
N ALA A 550 24.56 -18.45 25.87
CA ALA A 550 24.99 -17.52 24.82
C ALA A 550 25.99 -18.19 23.85
N PRO A 551 25.89 -17.93 22.54
CA PRO A 551 26.72 -18.60 21.54
C PRO A 551 28.20 -18.22 21.55
N GLY A 552 28.59 -17.16 22.26
CA GLY A 552 29.97 -16.73 22.38
C GLY A 552 30.62 -16.48 21.01
N ASN A 553 31.71 -17.20 20.72
CA ASN A 553 32.47 -17.09 19.47
C ASN A 553 31.97 -18.01 18.34
N ALA A 554 30.92 -18.81 18.57
CA ALA A 554 30.39 -19.69 17.54
C ALA A 554 29.74 -18.86 16.42
N LYS A 555 30.17 -19.09 15.17
CA LYS A 555 29.67 -18.36 13.99
C LYS A 555 28.58 -19.13 13.25
N THR A 556 28.44 -20.42 13.50
CA THR A 556 27.41 -21.27 12.90
C THR A 556 26.66 -22.08 13.95
N PHE A 557 25.46 -22.54 13.63
CA PHE A 557 24.68 -23.42 14.53
C PHE A 557 25.40 -24.73 14.83
N SER A 558 26.13 -25.28 13.86
CA SER A 558 26.93 -26.50 14.07
C SER A 558 28.07 -26.26 15.06
N GLU A 559 28.74 -25.10 14.97
CA GLU A 559 29.74 -24.68 15.96
C GLU A 559 29.12 -24.44 17.33
N TYR A 560 27.96 -23.77 17.41
CA TYR A 560 27.27 -23.55 18.68
C TYR A 560 26.86 -24.86 19.35
N ALA A 561 26.29 -25.78 18.57
CA ALA A 561 25.90 -27.10 19.05
C ALA A 561 27.11 -27.86 19.61
N SER A 562 28.22 -27.88 18.88
CA SER A 562 29.41 -28.66 19.23
C SER A 562 30.23 -28.06 20.36
N LEU A 563 30.35 -26.72 20.40
CA LEU A 563 31.24 -26.01 21.33
C LEU A 563 30.54 -25.57 22.62
N VAL A 564 29.21 -25.39 22.60
CA VAL A 564 28.47 -24.80 23.73
C VAL A 564 27.34 -25.72 24.20
N PHE A 565 26.40 -26.07 23.33
CA PHE A 565 25.18 -26.77 23.73
C PHE A 565 25.44 -28.22 24.16
N LEU A 566 26.08 -29.05 23.30
CA LEU A 566 26.36 -30.45 23.61
C LEU A 566 27.32 -30.63 24.81
N PRO A 567 28.39 -29.84 24.96
CA PRO A 567 29.24 -29.92 26.16
C PRO A 567 28.45 -29.63 27.45
N TYR A 568 27.53 -28.65 27.41
CA TYR A 568 26.66 -28.38 28.55
C TYR A 568 25.76 -29.58 28.88
N ILE A 569 25.04 -30.14 27.90
CA ILE A 569 24.20 -31.33 28.11
C ILE A 569 25.03 -32.53 28.62
N THR A 570 26.22 -32.74 28.06
CA THR A 570 27.13 -33.81 28.46
C THR A 570 27.60 -33.64 29.91
N SER A 571 27.82 -32.40 30.36
CA SER A 571 28.16 -32.14 31.77
C SER A 571 27.03 -32.52 32.73
N GLN A 572 25.76 -32.40 32.32
CA GLN A 572 24.62 -32.76 33.15
C GLN A 572 24.51 -34.29 33.35
N LEU A 573 24.96 -35.09 32.37
CA LEU A 573 25.04 -36.56 32.48
C LEU A 573 26.07 -37.05 33.51
N GLN A 574 26.95 -36.18 34.02
CA GLN A 574 27.85 -36.55 35.12
C GLN A 574 27.10 -36.75 36.44
N HIS A 575 25.90 -36.18 36.54
CA HIS A 575 25.10 -36.16 37.76
C HIS A 575 23.82 -37.01 37.68
N THR A 576 23.46 -37.52 36.49
CA THR A 576 22.27 -38.34 36.25
C THR A 576 22.52 -39.44 35.22
N SER A 577 21.80 -40.56 35.31
CA SER A 577 21.91 -41.65 34.33
C SER A 577 21.26 -41.35 32.99
N ARG A 578 20.34 -40.37 32.94
CA ARG A 578 19.63 -39.96 31.73
C ARG A 578 19.31 -38.47 31.75
N VAL A 579 19.41 -37.83 30.58
CA VAL A 579 18.97 -36.45 30.34
C VAL A 579 17.99 -36.47 29.16
N ASP A 580 16.78 -36.00 29.37
CA ASP A 580 15.77 -35.79 28.32
C ASP A 580 15.64 -34.29 28.05
N ILE A 581 15.66 -33.88 26.78
CA ILE A 581 15.47 -32.48 26.37
C ILE A 581 14.10 -32.34 25.73
N VAL A 582 13.26 -31.49 26.31
CA VAL A 582 11.90 -31.22 25.84
C VAL A 582 11.89 -29.86 25.14
N TRP A 583 11.37 -29.83 23.92
CA TRP A 583 11.22 -28.60 23.15
C TRP A 583 9.75 -28.18 23.12
N ASP A 584 9.51 -26.87 23.15
CA ASP A 584 8.18 -26.32 22.90
C ASP A 584 7.73 -26.66 21.46
N GLU A 585 6.54 -27.23 21.33
CA GLU A 585 5.86 -27.38 20.04
C GLU A 585 4.83 -26.26 19.85
N TYR A 586 4.86 -25.64 18.67
CA TYR A 586 3.98 -24.52 18.33
C TYR A 586 3.02 -24.94 17.21
N PHE A 587 1.78 -25.28 17.58
CA PHE A 587 0.75 -25.57 16.60
C PHE A 587 0.28 -24.28 15.90
N PRO A 588 -0.03 -24.33 14.59
CA PRO A 588 -0.80 -23.30 13.90
C PRO A 588 -2.08 -22.98 14.70
N ASP A 589 -2.44 -21.70 14.79
CA ASP A 589 -3.65 -21.20 15.47
C ASP A 589 -3.71 -21.38 17.00
N SER A 590 -2.62 -21.77 17.64
CA SER A 590 -2.55 -21.79 19.11
C SER A 590 -2.34 -20.40 19.73
N LEU A 591 -2.90 -20.19 20.93
CA LEU A 591 -2.65 -19.00 21.77
C LEU A 591 -1.15 -18.72 21.98
N LYS A 592 -0.32 -19.77 22.09
CA LYS A 592 1.15 -19.66 22.19
C LYS A 592 1.77 -19.12 20.90
N ALA A 593 1.32 -19.57 19.72
CA ALA A 593 1.79 -19.07 18.43
C ALA A 593 1.46 -17.58 18.24
N HIS A 594 0.26 -17.16 18.65
CA HIS A 594 -0.15 -15.75 18.58
C HIS A 594 0.65 -14.86 19.54
N THR A 595 0.94 -15.35 20.75
CA THR A 595 1.77 -14.65 21.74
C THR A 595 3.23 -14.51 21.28
N ARG A 596 3.78 -15.52 20.59
CA ARG A 596 5.12 -15.46 19.98
C ARG A 596 5.20 -14.37 18.90
N LYS A 597 4.23 -14.27 17.98
CA LYS A 597 4.18 -13.22 16.95
C LYS A 597 4.21 -11.80 17.54
N ARG A 598 3.59 -11.58 18.71
CA ARG A 598 3.63 -10.29 19.42
C ARG A 598 4.99 -9.96 20.05
N ARG A 599 5.80 -10.97 20.43
CA ARG A 599 7.13 -10.78 21.04
C ARG A 599 8.23 -10.44 20.02
N VAL A 600 8.07 -10.83 18.75
CA VAL A 600 9.04 -10.61 17.65
C VAL A 600 9.02 -9.17 17.11
N LYS A 601 8.09 -8.31 17.56
CA LYS A 601 8.00 -6.88 17.15
C LYS A 601 9.11 -5.96 17.71
N ALA A 602 10.30 -6.49 18.03
CA ALA A 602 11.50 -5.70 18.31
C ALA A 602 12.52 -5.93 17.17
N PRO A 603 13.25 -4.90 16.71
CA PRO A 603 14.08 -5.01 15.52
C PRO A 603 15.32 -5.88 15.81
N GLY A 604 15.36 -7.06 15.22
CA GLY A 604 16.51 -7.97 15.25
C GLY A 604 16.17 -9.29 14.56
N ASP A 605 16.66 -9.45 13.34
CA ASP A 605 16.69 -10.61 12.44
C ASP A 605 15.71 -11.78 12.66
N GLU A 606 14.83 -11.95 11.68
CA GLU A 606 13.89 -13.06 11.56
C GLU A 606 14.62 -14.40 11.34
N LEU A 607 14.59 -15.29 12.34
CA LEU A 607 14.82 -16.72 12.17
C LEU A 607 13.47 -17.43 12.02
N SER A 608 12.97 -17.49 10.79
CA SER A 608 11.65 -18.04 10.45
C SER A 608 11.69 -19.24 9.52
N HIS A 609 12.57 -20.22 9.73
CA HIS A 609 12.37 -21.56 9.16
C HIS A 609 13.01 -22.58 10.08
N LEU A 610 12.24 -23.61 10.49
CA LEU A 610 12.70 -24.99 10.70
C LEU A 610 11.52 -25.86 11.14
N VAL A 611 11.08 -26.74 10.23
CA VAL A 611 10.41 -28.01 10.53
C VAL A 611 11.52 -29.05 10.54
N PRO A 612 11.76 -29.80 11.63
CA PRO A 612 12.65 -30.95 11.56
C PRO A 612 11.89 -32.14 10.94
N SER A 613 12.26 -32.50 9.71
CA SER A 613 11.94 -33.80 9.13
C SER A 613 12.68 -34.89 9.90
N LEU A 614 11.96 -35.66 10.73
CA LEU A 614 12.46 -36.91 11.32
C LEU A 614 12.36 -38.02 10.27
N GLU A 615 13.40 -38.20 9.47
CA GLU A 615 13.63 -39.48 8.78
C GLU A 615 14.09 -40.52 9.81
N THR A 616 13.28 -41.54 10.00
CA THR A 616 13.56 -42.70 10.84
C THR A 616 14.52 -43.64 10.11
N GLY A 617 15.82 -43.40 10.23
CA GLY A 617 16.85 -44.37 9.86
C GLY A 617 16.90 -45.51 10.88
N ARG A 618 16.34 -46.68 10.52
CA ARG A 618 16.61 -47.94 11.25
C ARG A 618 18.10 -48.27 11.17
N PRO A 619 18.74 -48.71 12.27
CA PRO A 619 20.09 -49.24 12.22
C PRO A 619 20.06 -50.64 11.59
N SER A 620 20.88 -50.86 10.56
CA SER A 620 21.28 -52.21 10.18
C SER A 620 22.14 -52.79 11.31
N SER A 621 21.63 -53.82 11.97
CA SER A 621 22.45 -54.66 12.83
C SER A 621 23.34 -55.57 11.97
N ALA A 622 24.42 -56.04 12.58
CA ALA A 622 24.93 -57.37 12.26
C ALA A 622 23.83 -58.44 12.49
#